data_AF-A0A937XAF6-F1
#
_entry.id   AF-A0A937XAF6-F1
#
_cell.length_a   1.000
_cell.length_b   1.000
_cell.length_c   1.000
_cell.angle_alpha   90.00
_cell.angle_beta   90.00
_cell.angle_gamma   90.00
#
_symmetry.space_group_name_H-M   'P 1'
#
loop_
_entity.id
_entity.type
_entity.pdbx_description
1 polymer ?
#
loop_
_entity_poly.entity_id
_entity_poly.type
_entity_poly.pdbx_seq_one_letter_code
_entity_poly.pdbx_strand_id
1 'polypeptide(L)'
;MCTHDRTRRAPAARLAAAIAAAAVLLGLGPPGDAAARLLVPMDLAQSDHLRAYGVAYHALELGETAEWLLNYRGGSFLLADTPANRQELQLAGVRFEPLSGGDEAGLYGEIAEQNMQAILLEKAPRIAVYAPPEDVIEPWDDAVMLALEYAEIPYDRIYDEEVLAGRLDEYDWLHLHHEDFTGQYGKFYASFRNAEWYRLRQQAMEAHARAAGFAKVWQHKQASALAIREYVARGGFLFAMCSGGDSFDIAL
;
A
#
# COMPACT_ATOMS: atom_id res chain seq x y z
N MET A 1 62.76 -78.89 -35.11
CA MET A 1 62.75 -78.00 -36.29
C MET A 1 61.79 -76.85 -35.96
N CYS A 2 62.31 -75.61 -35.88
CA CYS A 2 61.67 -74.28 -36.00
C CYS A 2 60.25 -74.04 -35.41
N THR A 3 59.88 -72.96 -34.75
CA THR A 3 60.44 -71.67 -34.28
C THR A 3 59.29 -70.96 -33.53
N HIS A 4 59.63 -70.13 -32.53
CA HIS A 4 58.99 -68.86 -32.06
C HIS A 4 57.47 -68.65 -32.27
N ASP A 5 56.68 -68.15 -31.31
CA ASP A 5 56.85 -66.80 -30.74
C ASP A 5 55.93 -66.58 -29.51
N ARG A 6 56.32 -65.60 -28.69
CA ARG A 6 55.74 -65.12 -27.44
C ARG A 6 54.48 -64.29 -27.68
N THR A 7 53.47 -64.44 -26.82
CA THR A 7 52.73 -63.28 -26.25
C THR A 7 52.12 -63.59 -24.87
N ARG A 8 52.80 -63.07 -23.85
CA ARG A 8 52.33 -62.37 -22.62
C ARG A 8 51.03 -62.81 -21.90
N ARG A 9 51.23 -63.28 -20.64
CA ARG A 9 50.69 -62.85 -19.31
C ARG A 9 49.39 -62.01 -19.29
N ALA A 10 48.47 -62.06 -18.32
CA ALA A 10 48.16 -62.85 -17.12
C ALA A 10 46.77 -62.30 -16.60
N PRO A 11 46.32 -62.51 -15.34
CA PRO A 11 45.20 -63.37 -14.97
C PRO A 11 43.91 -62.65 -14.52
N ALA A 12 42.86 -63.46 -14.35
CA ALA A 12 41.57 -63.10 -13.76
C ALA A 12 41.71 -62.47 -12.36
N ALA A 13 40.94 -61.41 -12.09
CA ALA A 13 40.73 -60.88 -10.74
C ALA A 13 39.28 -60.41 -10.54
N ARG A 14 38.58 -61.25 -9.78
CA ARG A 14 37.40 -61.08 -8.92
C ARG A 14 36.83 -59.66 -8.76
N LEU A 15 35.55 -59.55 -9.08
CA LEU A 15 34.64 -58.45 -8.75
C LEU A 15 34.50 -58.35 -7.22
N ALA A 16 35.02 -57.30 -6.61
CA ALA A 16 34.74 -56.93 -5.22
C ALA A 16 33.82 -55.70 -5.23
N ALA A 17 32.60 -55.87 -4.75
CA ALA A 17 31.63 -54.79 -4.60
C ALA A 17 32.06 -53.84 -3.46
N ALA A 18 32.32 -52.59 -3.80
CA ALA A 18 32.52 -51.52 -2.82
C ALA A 18 31.15 -50.87 -2.53
N ILE A 19 30.67 -51.04 -1.30
CA ILE A 19 29.51 -50.30 -0.76
C ILE A 19 30.03 -48.90 -0.39
N ALA A 20 29.65 -47.88 -1.16
CA ALA A 20 29.90 -46.49 -0.81
C ALA A 20 28.82 -46.01 0.17
N ALA A 21 29.19 -45.80 1.43
CA ALA A 21 28.37 -45.11 2.41
C ALA A 21 28.41 -43.60 2.11
N ALA A 22 27.33 -43.07 1.53
CA ALA A 22 27.13 -41.63 1.41
C ALA A 22 26.63 -41.09 2.75
N ALA A 23 27.50 -40.42 3.50
CA ALA A 23 27.10 -39.62 4.65
C ALA A 23 26.37 -38.38 4.13
N VAL A 24 25.05 -38.31 4.35
CA VAL A 24 24.27 -37.09 4.17
C VAL A 24 24.64 -36.13 5.30
N LEU A 25 25.57 -35.22 5.00
CA LEU A 25 25.75 -34.00 5.78
C LEU A 25 24.50 -33.14 5.54
N LEU A 26 23.54 -33.21 6.47
CA LEU A 26 22.56 -32.15 6.66
C LEU A 26 23.35 -30.88 6.97
N GLY A 27 23.51 -30.04 5.96
CA GLY A 27 24.05 -28.70 6.13
C GLY A 27 23.13 -27.93 7.05
N LEU A 28 23.54 -27.77 8.31
CA LEU A 28 23.18 -26.60 9.10
C LEU A 28 23.78 -25.41 8.35
N GLY A 29 22.99 -24.80 7.46
CA GLY A 29 23.30 -23.47 6.97
C GLY A 29 23.52 -22.54 8.17
N PRO A 30 24.37 -21.51 8.04
CA PRO A 30 24.51 -20.52 9.11
C PRO A 30 23.11 -20.02 9.49
N PRO A 31 22.82 -19.81 10.79
CA PRO A 31 21.61 -19.08 11.16
C PRO A 31 21.66 -17.77 10.37
N GLY A 32 20.64 -17.52 9.55
CA GLY A 32 20.54 -16.24 8.85
C GLY A 32 20.64 -15.16 9.91
N ASP A 33 21.56 -14.21 9.75
CA ASP A 33 21.54 -13.00 10.57
C ASP A 33 20.12 -12.44 10.47
N ALA A 34 19.42 -12.38 11.61
CA ALA A 34 18.18 -11.63 11.68
C ALA A 34 18.53 -10.21 11.24
N ALA A 35 18.00 -9.80 10.09
CA ALA A 35 18.30 -8.49 9.54
C ALA A 35 17.88 -7.46 10.57
N ALA A 36 18.80 -6.61 11.02
CA ALA A 36 18.49 -5.56 11.98
C ALA A 36 17.32 -4.71 11.46
N ARG A 37 16.42 -4.32 12.36
CA ARG A 37 15.19 -3.58 12.04
C ARG A 37 15.15 -2.24 12.75
N LEU A 38 14.49 -1.28 12.12
CA LEU A 38 14.13 0.01 12.71
C LEU A 38 12.63 0.01 12.97
N LEU A 39 12.24 0.21 14.23
CA LEU A 39 10.88 0.50 14.59
C LEU A 39 10.61 1.99 14.41
N VAL A 40 9.63 2.31 13.57
CA VAL A 40 9.09 3.65 13.41
C VAL A 40 7.77 3.69 14.18
N PRO A 41 7.77 4.17 15.45
CA PRO A 41 6.56 4.18 16.26
C PRO A 41 5.52 5.14 15.67
N MET A 42 4.24 4.82 15.85
CA MET A 42 3.13 5.69 15.40
C MET A 42 2.23 6.14 16.57
N ASP A 43 2.68 5.90 17.80
CA ASP A 43 2.07 6.41 19.02
C ASP A 43 2.43 7.89 19.27
N LEU A 44 2.10 8.40 20.46
CA LEU A 44 2.34 9.80 20.84
C LEU A 44 3.83 10.16 20.94
N ALA A 45 4.75 9.20 20.88
CA ALA A 45 6.17 9.50 20.91
C ALA A 45 6.72 9.89 19.53
N GLN A 46 5.99 9.64 18.45
CA GLN A 46 6.42 9.99 17.09
C GLN A 46 6.48 11.51 16.92
N SER A 47 7.57 11.97 16.29
CA SER A 47 7.84 13.37 16.02
C SER A 47 7.10 13.88 14.78
N ASP A 48 6.88 13.02 13.79
CA ASP A 48 6.11 13.35 12.59
C ASP A 48 5.44 12.09 11.99
N HIS A 49 4.14 11.94 12.23
CA HIS A 49 3.38 10.79 11.75
C HIS A 49 3.19 10.80 10.23
N LEU A 50 2.98 11.96 9.62
CA LEU A 50 2.72 12.04 8.18
C LEU A 50 3.99 11.73 7.40
N ARG A 51 5.13 12.29 7.84
CA ARG A 51 6.43 11.93 7.26
C ARG A 51 6.80 10.48 7.48
N ALA A 52 6.40 9.85 8.59
CA ALA A 52 6.64 8.43 8.82
C ALA A 52 5.97 7.52 7.76
N TYR A 53 4.74 7.86 7.31
CA TYR A 53 4.10 7.18 6.18
C TYR A 53 4.88 7.39 4.88
N GLY A 54 5.35 8.61 4.62
CA GLY A 54 6.18 8.94 3.47
C GLY A 54 7.44 8.08 3.38
N VAL A 55 8.17 7.97 4.49
CA VAL A 55 9.40 7.14 4.53
C VAL A 55 9.08 5.66 4.33
N ALA A 56 8.00 5.15 4.93
CA ALA A 56 7.59 3.77 4.70
C ALA A 56 7.20 3.53 3.23
N TYR A 57 6.53 4.49 2.59
CA TYR A 57 6.18 4.44 1.17
C TYR A 57 7.42 4.45 0.27
N HIS A 58 8.36 5.36 0.51
CA HIS A 58 9.58 5.48 -0.29
C HIS A 58 10.47 4.24 -0.18
N ALA A 59 10.57 3.62 1.00
CA ALA A 59 11.24 2.32 1.13
C ALA A 59 10.63 1.26 0.20
N LEU A 60 9.30 1.22 0.08
CA LEU A 60 8.61 0.32 -0.85
C LEU A 60 8.83 0.68 -2.33
N GLU A 61 8.95 1.97 -2.67
CA GLU A 61 9.30 2.40 -4.04
C GLU A 61 10.70 1.95 -4.45
N LEU A 62 11.63 1.90 -3.51
CA LEU A 62 12.98 1.37 -3.73
C LEU A 62 13.02 -0.17 -3.82
N GLY A 63 11.87 -0.83 -3.71
CA GLY A 63 11.74 -2.29 -3.74
C GLY A 63 12.17 -2.98 -2.44
N GLU A 64 12.31 -2.21 -1.35
CA GLU A 64 12.43 -2.78 -0.01
C GLU A 64 11.06 -3.24 0.51
N THR A 65 11.07 -4.00 1.60
CA THR A 65 9.85 -4.43 2.30
C THR A 65 9.70 -3.70 3.62
N ALA A 66 8.47 -3.32 3.96
CA ALA A 66 8.11 -2.79 5.28
C ALA A 66 7.11 -3.73 5.95
N GLU A 67 7.07 -3.76 7.29
CA GLU A 67 5.93 -4.36 7.98
C GLU A 67 5.10 -3.28 8.66
N TRP A 68 3.79 -3.34 8.45
CA TRP A 68 2.83 -2.51 9.16
C TRP A 68 2.27 -3.27 10.35
N LEU A 69 2.56 -2.78 11.55
CA LEU A 69 2.18 -3.40 12.81
C LEU A 69 0.84 -2.83 13.31
N LEU A 70 -0.26 -3.38 12.80
CA LEU A 70 -1.61 -2.98 13.16
C LEU A 70 -1.86 -3.10 14.67
N ASN A 71 -2.43 -2.04 15.23
CA ASN A 71 -2.71 -1.86 16.66
C ASN A 71 -1.50 -1.93 17.60
N TYR A 72 -0.29 -2.15 17.10
CA TYR A 72 0.93 -2.05 17.89
C TYR A 72 1.46 -0.62 17.83
N ARG A 73 1.52 0.04 19.00
CA ARG A 73 2.01 1.42 19.15
C ARG A 73 1.50 2.38 18.05
N GLY A 74 0.18 2.41 17.87
CA GLY A 74 -0.48 3.30 16.92
C GLY A 74 -0.40 2.89 15.44
N GLY A 75 -0.03 1.65 15.13
CA GLY A 75 0.12 1.21 13.74
C GLY A 75 1.55 1.40 13.22
N SER A 76 2.55 1.01 14.02
CA SER A 76 3.97 1.26 13.75
C SER A 76 4.47 0.58 12.48
N PHE A 77 5.60 1.06 11.95
CA PHE A 77 6.30 0.39 10.83
C PHE A 77 7.60 -0.26 11.29
N LEU A 78 7.93 -1.42 10.72
CA LEU A 78 9.27 -1.98 10.76
C LEU A 78 9.93 -1.85 9.39
N LEU A 79 11.08 -1.20 9.36
CA LEU A 79 11.92 -1.03 8.18
C LEU A 79 13.24 -1.77 8.37
N ALA A 80 13.92 -2.09 7.27
CA ALA A 80 15.28 -2.63 7.34
C ALA A 80 16.22 -1.55 7.92
N ASP A 81 17.13 -1.98 8.80
CA ASP A 81 18.15 -1.10 9.36
C ASP A 81 19.31 -0.88 8.39
N THR A 82 19.07 -0.02 7.41
CA THR A 82 20.05 0.39 6.40
C THR A 82 20.52 1.83 6.65
N PRO A 83 21.75 2.20 6.23
CA PRO A 83 22.19 3.59 6.26
C PRO A 83 21.24 4.53 5.51
N ALA A 84 20.62 4.06 4.42
CA ALA A 84 19.66 4.83 3.63
C ALA A 84 18.39 5.14 4.45
N ASN A 85 17.75 4.12 5.03
CA ASN A 85 16.54 4.31 5.84
C ASN A 85 16.81 5.18 7.07
N ARG A 86 17.95 4.99 7.75
CA ARG A 86 18.36 5.86 8.86
C ARG A 86 18.49 7.32 8.44
N GLN A 87 19.16 7.57 7.32
CA GLN A 87 19.37 8.92 6.81
C GLN A 87 18.04 9.56 6.44
N GLU A 88 17.17 8.82 5.76
CA GLU A 88 15.86 9.32 5.34
C GLU A 88 14.98 9.67 6.54
N LEU A 89 14.86 8.77 7.53
CA LEU A 89 14.13 9.04 8.78
C LEU A 89 14.67 10.28 9.50
N GLN A 90 15.99 10.45 9.56
CA GLN A 90 16.63 11.63 10.17
C GLN A 90 16.31 12.92 9.41
N LEU A 91 16.41 12.91 8.08
CA LEU A 91 16.12 14.07 7.24
C LEU A 91 14.64 14.46 7.29
N ALA A 92 13.76 13.47 7.36
CA ALA A 92 12.32 13.64 7.48
C ALA A 92 11.87 14.03 8.91
N GLY A 93 12.79 14.08 9.88
CA GLY A 93 12.45 14.39 11.29
C GLY A 93 11.61 13.31 11.97
N VAL A 94 11.61 12.09 11.43
CA VAL A 94 10.83 10.96 11.93
C VAL A 94 11.60 10.24 13.02
N ARG A 95 10.92 10.00 14.16
CA ARG A 95 11.49 9.22 15.25
C ARG A 95 11.53 7.74 14.88
N PHE A 96 12.64 7.10 15.20
CA PHE A 96 12.82 5.66 15.04
C PHE A 96 13.67 5.07 16.16
N GLU A 97 13.52 3.77 16.37
CA GLU A 97 14.14 2.99 17.44
C GLU A 97 14.82 1.75 16.80
N PRO A 98 16.15 1.64 16.81
CA PRO A 98 16.83 0.42 16.39
C PRO A 98 16.47 -0.74 17.34
N LEU A 99 16.13 -1.90 16.78
CA LEU A 99 15.77 -3.08 17.56
C LEU A 99 16.95 -4.04 17.67
N SER A 100 17.19 -4.58 18.87
CA SER A 100 17.97 -5.82 19.01
C SER A 100 17.11 -7.03 18.66
N GLY A 101 17.74 -8.18 18.38
CA GLY A 101 17.00 -9.41 18.12
C GLY A 101 16.11 -9.85 19.30
N GLY A 102 16.45 -9.46 20.53
CA GLY A 102 15.60 -9.69 21.71
C GLY A 102 14.36 -8.78 21.74
N ASP A 103 14.51 -7.52 21.35
CA ASP A 103 13.41 -6.56 21.28
C ASP A 103 12.42 -6.95 20.19
N GLU A 104 12.92 -7.37 19.03
CA GLU A 104 12.10 -7.83 17.91
C GLU A 104 11.31 -9.10 18.26
N ALA A 105 11.94 -10.08 18.89
CA ALA A 105 11.25 -11.29 19.35
C ALA A 105 10.16 -10.97 20.40
N GLY A 106 10.44 -10.03 21.33
CA GLY A 106 9.47 -9.56 22.30
C GLY A 106 8.28 -8.85 21.66
N LEU A 107 8.54 -7.99 20.68
CA LEU A 107 7.52 -7.29 19.89
C LEU A 107 6.58 -8.29 19.19
N TYR A 108 7.12 -9.30 18.49
CA TYR A 108 6.26 -10.29 17.83
C TYR A 108 5.50 -11.15 18.83
N GLY A 109 6.08 -11.43 20.01
CA GLY A 109 5.37 -12.09 21.11
C GLY A 109 4.14 -11.29 21.56
N GLU A 110 4.30 -9.99 21.76
CA GLU A 110 3.19 -9.10 22.13
C GLU A 110 2.10 -9.06 21.04
N ILE A 111 2.51 -8.94 19.77
CA ILE A 111 1.57 -8.94 18.64
C ILE A 111 0.76 -10.23 18.58
N ALA A 112 1.40 -11.39 18.81
CA ALA A 112 0.74 -12.69 18.74
C ALA A 112 -0.25 -12.95 19.90
N GLU A 113 -0.03 -12.32 21.05
CA GLU A 113 -0.86 -12.51 22.25
C GLU A 113 -2.03 -11.52 22.36
N GLN A 114 -2.02 -10.44 21.58
CA GLN A 114 -3.02 -9.36 21.65
C GLN A 114 -3.79 -9.20 20.34
N ASN A 115 -4.76 -8.27 20.32
CA ASN A 115 -5.53 -7.93 19.12
C ASN A 115 -4.72 -7.04 18.15
N MET A 116 -3.57 -7.55 17.70
CA MET A 116 -2.60 -6.88 16.84
C MET A 116 -2.23 -7.77 15.65
N GLN A 117 -1.62 -7.19 14.62
CA GLN A 117 -1.21 -7.94 13.44
C GLN A 117 0.00 -7.30 12.76
N ALA A 118 0.96 -8.11 12.34
CA ALA A 118 2.03 -7.68 11.45
C ALA A 118 1.62 -7.99 10.00
N ILE A 119 1.57 -6.96 9.15
CA ILE A 119 1.29 -7.10 7.72
C ILE A 119 2.55 -6.74 6.93
N LEU A 120 3.05 -7.69 6.14
CA LEU A 120 4.15 -7.44 5.21
C LEU A 120 3.66 -6.61 4.01
N LEU A 121 4.38 -5.53 3.74
CA LEU A 121 4.22 -4.66 2.58
C LEU A 121 5.42 -4.86 1.66
N GLU A 122 5.16 -5.23 0.40
CA GLU A 122 6.20 -5.57 -0.58
C GLU A 122 6.25 -4.59 -1.77
N LYS A 123 5.22 -3.75 -1.92
CA LYS A 123 5.07 -2.85 -3.07
C LYS A 123 4.40 -1.55 -2.63
N ALA A 124 4.93 -0.43 -3.11
CA ALA A 124 4.27 0.86 -2.97
C ALA A 124 2.95 0.87 -3.79
N PRO A 125 1.81 1.24 -3.17
CA PRO A 125 0.55 1.30 -3.88
C PRO A 125 0.53 2.49 -4.85
N ARG A 126 -0.08 2.30 -6.04
CA ARG A 126 -0.51 3.41 -6.88
C ARG A 126 -1.79 4.01 -6.28
N ILE A 127 -1.73 5.27 -5.90
CA ILE A 127 -2.82 5.94 -5.16
C ILE A 127 -3.57 6.90 -6.07
N ALA A 128 -4.90 6.82 -6.03
CA ALA A 128 -5.80 7.82 -6.59
C ALA A 128 -6.58 8.54 -5.48
N VAL A 129 -6.73 9.84 -5.63
CA VAL A 129 -7.64 10.66 -4.82
C VAL A 129 -8.81 11.07 -5.68
N TYR A 130 -10.01 10.67 -5.26
CA TYR A 130 -11.24 11.11 -5.90
C TYR A 130 -11.54 12.53 -5.44
N ALA A 131 -11.31 13.51 -6.31
CA ALA A 131 -11.55 14.91 -6.00
C ALA A 131 -12.01 15.69 -7.24
N PRO A 132 -12.90 16.68 -7.05
CA PRO A 132 -13.46 17.44 -8.14
C PRO A 132 -12.40 18.17 -8.99
N PRO A 133 -12.67 18.37 -10.29
CA PRO A 133 -11.85 19.25 -11.13
C PRO A 133 -11.96 20.71 -10.68
N GLU A 134 -11.02 21.54 -11.11
CA GLU A 134 -10.87 22.93 -10.64
C GLU A 134 -12.09 23.84 -10.92
N ASP A 135 -12.91 23.50 -11.92
CA ASP A 135 -14.13 24.23 -12.25
C ASP A 135 -15.29 23.95 -11.27
N VAL A 136 -15.19 22.88 -10.47
CA VAL A 136 -16.11 22.57 -9.38
C VAL A 136 -15.57 23.19 -8.10
N ILE A 137 -15.95 24.45 -7.86
CA ILE A 137 -15.37 25.29 -6.80
C ILE A 137 -15.73 24.79 -5.40
N GLU A 138 -14.70 24.48 -4.61
CA GLU A 138 -14.79 24.24 -3.17
C GLU A 138 -13.92 25.26 -2.41
N PRO A 139 -14.42 25.89 -1.34
CA PRO A 139 -13.69 26.93 -0.61
C PRO A 139 -12.73 26.36 0.46
N TRP A 140 -12.48 25.05 0.48
CA TRP A 140 -11.62 24.37 1.44
C TRP A 140 -10.62 23.49 0.71
N ASP A 141 -9.48 23.24 1.36
CA ASP A 141 -8.47 22.30 0.87
C ASP A 141 -8.86 20.86 1.19
N ASP A 142 -8.40 19.93 0.36
CA ASP A 142 -8.57 18.51 0.62
C ASP A 142 -7.47 18.00 1.57
N ALA A 143 -7.87 17.55 2.75
CA ALA A 143 -6.95 17.10 3.78
C ALA A 143 -6.13 15.86 3.37
N VAL A 144 -6.65 15.00 2.49
CA VAL A 144 -5.92 13.82 1.99
C VAL A 144 -4.83 14.25 1.04
N MET A 145 -5.15 15.12 0.08
CA MET A 145 -4.16 15.66 -0.85
C MET A 145 -3.05 16.39 -0.10
N LEU A 146 -3.40 17.26 0.87
CA LEU A 146 -2.42 17.94 1.71
C LEU A 146 -1.54 16.97 2.51
N ALA A 147 -2.12 15.90 3.06
CA ALA A 147 -1.38 14.91 3.83
C ALA A 147 -0.41 14.10 2.94
N LEU A 148 -0.84 13.70 1.75
CA LEU A 148 -0.02 12.98 0.77
C LEU A 148 1.10 13.87 0.25
N GLU A 149 0.82 15.12 -0.09
CA GLU A 149 1.83 16.11 -0.50
C GLU A 149 2.87 16.34 0.59
N TYR A 150 2.43 16.52 1.84
CA TYR A 150 3.33 16.71 2.96
C TYR A 150 4.20 15.48 3.25
N ALA A 151 3.62 14.28 3.08
CA ALA A 151 4.32 13.00 3.18
C ALA A 151 5.20 12.71 1.96
N GLU A 152 5.16 13.53 0.90
CA GLU A 152 5.85 13.31 -0.38
C GLU A 152 5.44 11.99 -1.07
N ILE A 153 4.17 11.59 -0.91
CA ILE A 153 3.61 10.39 -1.55
C ILE A 153 2.92 10.80 -2.86
N PRO A 154 3.30 10.24 -4.02
CA PRO A 154 2.67 10.55 -5.30
C PRO A 154 1.24 10.00 -5.36
N TYR A 155 0.35 10.79 -5.96
CA TYR A 155 -1.04 10.40 -6.20
C TYR A 155 -1.55 11.06 -7.48
N ASP A 156 -2.56 10.44 -8.08
CA ASP A 156 -3.31 11.05 -9.17
C ASP A 156 -4.67 11.54 -8.68
N ARG A 157 -5.07 12.74 -9.13
CA ARG A 157 -6.45 13.21 -8.96
C ARG A 157 -7.33 12.63 -10.07
N ILE A 158 -8.40 11.96 -9.69
CA ILE A 158 -9.41 11.44 -10.61
C ILE A 158 -10.81 11.88 -10.16
N TYR A 159 -11.78 11.92 -11.08
CA TYR A 159 -13.17 12.21 -10.74
C TYR A 159 -14.13 11.30 -11.50
N ASP A 160 -15.37 11.75 -11.69
CA ASP A 160 -16.43 10.98 -12.35
C ASP A 160 -16.02 10.47 -13.74
N GLU A 161 -15.46 11.33 -14.59
CA GLU A 161 -15.14 10.97 -15.98
C GLU A 161 -14.09 9.85 -16.05
N GLU A 162 -13.01 9.97 -15.28
CA GLU A 162 -11.95 8.97 -15.20
C GLU A 162 -12.45 7.64 -14.63
N VAL A 163 -13.28 7.71 -13.58
CA VAL A 163 -13.87 6.52 -12.95
C VAL A 163 -14.76 5.78 -13.93
N LEU A 164 -15.64 6.50 -14.64
CA LEU A 164 -16.55 5.91 -15.63
C LEU A 164 -15.82 5.42 -16.89
N ALA A 165 -14.65 5.97 -17.19
CA ALA A 165 -13.76 5.49 -18.24
C ALA A 165 -12.96 4.23 -17.84
N GLY A 166 -13.07 3.75 -16.59
CA GLY A 166 -12.41 2.53 -16.10
C GLY A 166 -10.97 2.73 -15.63
N ARG A 167 -10.53 3.98 -15.41
CA ARG A 167 -9.14 4.27 -14.98
C ARG A 167 -8.79 3.75 -13.58
N LEU A 168 -9.79 3.33 -12.79
CA LEU A 168 -9.56 2.72 -11.48
C LEU A 168 -8.71 1.45 -11.55
N ASP A 169 -8.68 0.74 -12.68
CA ASP A 169 -7.85 -0.46 -12.87
C ASP A 169 -6.34 -0.15 -12.87
N GLU A 170 -5.95 1.14 -12.95
CA GLU A 170 -4.55 1.58 -12.86
C GLU A 170 -4.05 1.74 -11.42
N TYR A 171 -4.95 1.75 -10.43
CA TYR A 171 -4.65 2.15 -9.05
C TYR A 171 -4.88 1.00 -8.07
N ASP A 172 -3.98 0.89 -7.09
CA ASP A 172 -4.12 -0.08 -6.01
C ASP A 172 -5.10 0.45 -4.96
N TRP A 173 -5.06 1.75 -4.65
CA TRP A 173 -5.83 2.42 -3.58
C TRP A 173 -6.62 3.63 -4.09
N LEU A 174 -7.85 3.79 -3.61
CA LEU A 174 -8.71 4.95 -3.87
C LEU A 174 -9.10 5.64 -2.55
N HIS A 175 -8.82 6.95 -2.45
CA HIS A 175 -9.29 7.78 -1.35
C HIS A 175 -10.53 8.59 -1.75
N LEU A 176 -11.55 8.56 -0.90
CA LEU A 176 -12.75 9.40 -1.00
C LEU A 176 -12.83 10.32 0.23
N HIS A 177 -12.78 11.63 0.00
CA HIS A 177 -12.88 12.62 1.05
C HIS A 177 -13.94 13.67 0.69
N HIS A 178 -14.92 13.83 1.57
CA HIS A 178 -16.02 14.79 1.44
C HIS A 178 -16.92 14.75 0.19
N GLU A 179 -16.79 13.74 -0.67
CA GLU A 179 -17.68 13.56 -1.81
C GLU A 179 -19.15 13.32 -1.39
N ASP A 180 -20.09 13.74 -2.25
CA ASP A 180 -21.52 13.50 -2.12
C ASP A 180 -22.04 12.64 -3.29
N PHE A 181 -22.04 11.33 -3.11
CA PHE A 181 -22.58 10.40 -4.11
C PHE A 181 -24.11 10.45 -4.22
N THR A 182 -24.83 11.15 -3.33
CA THR A 182 -26.29 11.27 -3.42
C THR A 182 -26.74 12.22 -4.53
N GLY A 183 -25.83 13.09 -5.01
CA GLY A 183 -26.13 14.13 -6.00
C GLY A 183 -27.11 15.20 -5.49
N GLN A 184 -27.20 15.39 -4.16
CA GLN A 184 -28.07 16.39 -3.52
C GLN A 184 -27.34 17.68 -3.15
N TYR A 185 -26.13 17.88 -3.68
CA TYR A 185 -25.29 19.07 -3.50
C TYR A 185 -24.86 19.30 -2.03
N GLY A 186 -24.77 18.22 -1.27
CA GLY A 186 -24.33 18.16 0.11
C GLY A 186 -25.23 18.88 1.12
N LYS A 187 -24.87 18.76 2.40
CA LYS A 187 -25.58 19.40 3.53
C LYS A 187 -25.56 20.94 3.53
N PHE A 188 -24.82 21.54 2.62
CA PHE A 188 -24.54 22.97 2.58
C PHE A 188 -25.67 23.82 2.00
N TYR A 189 -26.69 23.19 1.38
CA TYR A 189 -27.82 23.90 0.78
C TYR A 189 -28.48 24.91 1.75
N ALA A 190 -28.79 24.48 2.98
CA ALA A 190 -29.52 25.32 3.94
C ALA A 190 -28.77 26.60 4.30
N SER A 191 -27.45 26.51 4.50
CA SER A 191 -26.61 27.62 4.92
C SER A 191 -26.04 28.44 3.76
N PHE A 192 -25.85 27.83 2.59
CA PHE A 192 -25.04 28.40 1.51
C PHE A 192 -25.73 28.47 0.14
N ARG A 193 -27.03 28.13 0.02
CA ARG A 193 -27.79 28.22 -1.26
C ARG A 193 -27.65 29.53 -2.04
N ASN A 194 -27.39 30.65 -1.35
CA ASN A 194 -27.25 31.96 -1.98
C ASN A 194 -25.78 32.37 -2.19
N ALA A 195 -24.82 31.58 -1.68
CA ALA A 195 -23.40 31.84 -1.88
C ALA A 195 -23.02 31.57 -3.34
N GLU A 196 -22.12 32.39 -3.88
CA GLU A 196 -21.70 32.30 -5.28
C GLU A 196 -21.03 30.96 -5.58
N TRP A 197 -20.05 30.57 -4.76
CA TRP A 197 -19.33 29.29 -4.91
C TRP A 197 -20.31 28.10 -4.94
N TYR A 198 -21.36 28.11 -4.10
CA TYR A 198 -22.32 27.02 -4.03
C TYR A 198 -23.16 26.91 -5.31
N ARG A 199 -23.60 28.07 -5.84
CA ARG A 199 -24.37 28.14 -7.09
C ARG A 199 -23.52 27.73 -8.29
N LEU A 200 -22.25 28.16 -8.34
CA LEU A 200 -21.31 27.78 -9.39
C LEU A 200 -20.99 26.29 -9.34
N ARG A 201 -20.73 25.75 -8.15
CA ARG A 201 -20.53 24.31 -7.93
C ARG A 201 -21.71 23.48 -8.42
N GLN A 202 -22.94 23.89 -8.07
CA GLN A 202 -24.15 23.23 -8.55
C GLN A 202 -24.24 23.25 -10.09
N GLN A 203 -23.99 24.41 -10.72
CA GLN A 203 -24.02 24.55 -12.17
C GLN A 203 -22.96 23.67 -12.86
N ALA A 204 -21.75 23.61 -12.31
CA ALA A 204 -20.67 22.78 -12.81
C ALA A 204 -21.06 21.29 -12.72
N MET A 205 -21.53 20.81 -11.56
CA MET A 205 -21.98 19.43 -11.39
C MET A 205 -23.10 19.05 -12.37
N GLU A 206 -24.07 19.93 -12.58
CA GLU A 206 -25.13 19.73 -13.58
C GLU A 206 -24.59 19.73 -15.02
N ALA A 207 -23.55 20.50 -15.32
CA ALA A 207 -22.90 20.52 -16.63
C ALA A 207 -22.12 19.22 -16.88
N HIS A 208 -21.32 18.77 -15.91
CA HIS A 208 -20.60 17.48 -15.95
C HIS A 208 -21.56 16.31 -16.15
N ALA A 209 -22.66 16.25 -15.39
CA ALA A 209 -23.67 15.21 -15.56
C ALA A 209 -24.28 15.20 -16.97
N ARG A 210 -24.61 16.38 -17.52
CA ARG A 210 -25.13 16.49 -18.89
C ARG A 210 -24.09 16.08 -19.95
N ALA A 211 -22.83 16.48 -19.77
CA ALA A 211 -21.74 16.13 -20.69
C ALA A 211 -21.50 14.62 -20.73
N ALA A 212 -21.60 13.95 -19.58
CA ALA A 212 -21.54 12.50 -19.45
C ALA A 212 -22.83 11.76 -19.87
N GLY A 213 -23.86 12.49 -20.35
CA GLY A 213 -25.10 11.90 -20.87
C GLY A 213 -26.17 11.58 -19.83
N PHE A 214 -26.03 12.07 -18.59
CA PHE A 214 -27.01 11.87 -17.52
C PHE A 214 -28.00 13.05 -17.44
N ALA A 215 -29.27 12.73 -17.19
CA ALA A 215 -30.32 13.75 -17.05
C ALA A 215 -30.28 14.46 -15.69
N LYS A 216 -29.74 13.81 -14.65
CA LYS A 216 -29.65 14.32 -13.28
C LYS A 216 -28.31 13.97 -12.64
N VAL A 217 -27.81 14.85 -11.78
CA VAL A 217 -26.52 14.69 -11.08
C VAL A 217 -26.48 13.41 -10.25
N TRP A 218 -27.55 13.07 -9.53
CA TRP A 218 -27.59 11.83 -8.75
C TRP A 218 -27.42 10.56 -9.61
N GLN A 219 -27.86 10.58 -10.88
CA GLN A 219 -27.67 9.43 -11.79
C GLN A 219 -26.20 9.29 -12.18
N HIS A 220 -25.54 10.42 -12.43
CA HIS A 220 -24.11 10.47 -12.71
C HIS A 220 -23.31 9.95 -11.52
N LYS A 221 -23.60 10.46 -10.32
CA LYS A 221 -22.95 10.01 -9.08
C LYS A 221 -23.21 8.55 -8.73
N GLN A 222 -24.43 8.07 -8.93
CA GLN A 222 -24.74 6.65 -8.77
C GLN A 222 -23.91 5.78 -9.73
N ALA A 223 -23.72 6.21 -10.98
CA ALA A 223 -22.89 5.47 -11.93
C ALA A 223 -21.42 5.38 -11.44
N SER A 224 -20.86 6.48 -10.93
CA SER A 224 -19.52 6.48 -10.33
C SER A 224 -19.45 5.59 -9.08
N ALA A 225 -20.47 5.63 -8.21
CA ALA A 225 -20.53 4.78 -7.03
C ALA A 225 -20.55 3.29 -7.39
N LEU A 226 -21.34 2.91 -8.40
CA LEU A 226 -21.37 1.54 -8.92
C LEU A 226 -20.01 1.12 -9.49
N ALA A 227 -19.36 1.98 -10.28
CA ALA A 227 -18.03 1.69 -10.82
C ALA A 227 -16.98 1.47 -9.71
N ILE A 228 -16.99 2.30 -8.65
CA ILE A 228 -16.13 2.15 -7.48
C ILE A 228 -16.46 0.84 -6.71
N ARG A 229 -17.74 0.48 -6.58
CA ARG A 229 -18.13 -0.81 -5.97
C ARG A 229 -17.55 -1.99 -6.74
N GLU A 230 -17.61 -1.96 -8.08
CA GLU A 230 -17.01 -3.00 -8.91
C GLU A 230 -15.48 -3.03 -8.79
N TYR A 231 -14.82 -1.88 -8.63
CA TYR A 231 -13.38 -1.81 -8.34
C TYR A 231 -13.04 -2.51 -7.01
N VAL A 232 -13.79 -2.23 -5.94
CA VAL A 232 -13.60 -2.89 -4.64
C VAL A 232 -13.86 -4.39 -4.74
N ALA A 233 -14.91 -4.81 -5.48
CA ALA A 233 -15.21 -6.22 -5.70
C ALA A 233 -14.10 -6.98 -6.44
N ARG A 234 -13.27 -6.28 -7.24
CA ARG A 234 -12.09 -6.83 -7.91
C ARG A 234 -10.82 -6.81 -7.05
N GLY A 235 -10.90 -6.37 -5.80
CA GLY A 235 -9.78 -6.33 -4.85
C GLY A 235 -9.10 -4.97 -4.70
N GLY A 236 -9.68 -3.91 -5.26
CA GLY A 236 -9.23 -2.54 -5.01
C GLY A 236 -9.49 -2.10 -3.56
N PHE A 237 -8.60 -1.28 -3.00
CA PHE A 237 -8.76 -0.77 -1.65
C PHE A 237 -9.44 0.60 -1.65
N LEU A 238 -10.48 0.75 -0.84
CA LEU A 238 -11.24 1.99 -0.71
C LEU A 238 -11.08 2.59 0.68
N PHE A 239 -10.60 3.82 0.74
CA PHE A 239 -10.49 4.63 1.95
C PHE A 239 -11.51 5.75 1.89
N ALA A 240 -12.71 5.52 2.42
CA ALA A 240 -13.79 6.49 2.44
C ALA A 240 -13.88 7.18 3.81
N MET A 241 -13.83 8.51 3.81
CA MET A 241 -13.83 9.33 5.03
C MET A 241 -14.98 10.33 5.05
N CYS A 242 -15.40 10.70 6.27
CA CYS A 242 -16.47 11.67 6.51
C CYS A 242 -17.75 11.34 5.74
N SER A 243 -18.28 12.27 4.94
CA SER A 243 -19.49 12.04 4.14
C SER A 243 -19.30 11.09 2.96
N GLY A 244 -18.05 10.79 2.58
CA GLY A 244 -17.75 9.88 1.49
C GLY A 244 -18.31 8.48 1.76
N GLY A 245 -18.14 7.95 2.98
CA GLY A 245 -18.64 6.63 3.34
C GLY A 245 -20.18 6.57 3.33
N ASP A 246 -20.84 7.47 4.04
CA ASP A 246 -22.30 7.48 4.15
C ASP A 246 -22.99 7.75 2.80
N SER A 247 -22.50 8.73 2.03
CA SER A 247 -23.12 9.06 0.74
C SER A 247 -22.91 7.97 -0.29
N PHE A 248 -21.76 7.29 -0.25
CA PHE A 248 -21.46 6.14 -1.08
C PHE A 248 -22.42 4.99 -0.80
N ASP A 249 -22.65 4.65 0.47
CA ASP A 249 -23.60 3.59 0.86
C ASP A 249 -25.05 3.94 0.46
N ILE A 250 -25.45 5.22 0.61
CA ILE A 250 -26.78 5.69 0.18
C ILE A 250 -26.98 5.59 -1.35
N ALA A 251 -25.92 5.75 -2.13
CA ALA A 251 -25.99 5.73 -3.60
C ALA A 251 -26.09 4.33 -4.20
N LEU A 252 -25.66 3.29 -3.45
CA LEU A 252 -25.67 1.88 -3.85
C LEU A 252 -27.03 1.20 -3.63
#